data_AF-A0A189PGF9-F1
#
_entry.id   AF-A0A189PGF9-F1
#
_cell.length_a   1.000
_cell.length_b   1.000
_cell.length_c   1.000
_cell.angle_alpha   90.00
_cell.angle_beta   90.00
_cell.angle_gamma   90.00
#
_symmetry.space_group_name_H-M   'P 1'
#
loop_
_entity.id
_entity.type
_entity.pdbx_description
1 polymer ?
#
loop_
_entity_poly.entity_id
_entity_poly.type
_entity_poly.pdbx_seq_one_letter_code
_entity_poly.pdbx_strand_id
1 'polypeptide(L)'
;MKRKPKYSESWRERAADLQIKIEAAILLAAAYPGDESWLYRTHNWVCEVAEGHAPEWWSDLDCEAVLPREEKRVHLFTEAQMMRGRSHKLVALSVTP
;
A
#
# COMPACT_ATOMS: atom_id res chain seq x y z
N MET A 1 22.09 22.98 0.32
CA MET A 1 20.80 23.05 -0.39
C MET A 1 20.19 21.66 -0.41
N LYS A 2 18.96 21.46 0.08
CA LYS A 2 18.25 20.18 -0.10
C LYS A 2 17.95 20.04 -1.60
N ARG A 3 18.38 18.94 -2.21
CA ARG A 3 18.12 18.64 -3.64
C ARG A 3 16.61 18.51 -3.83
N LYS A 4 16.05 19.16 -4.85
CA LYS A 4 14.61 19.07 -5.15
C LYS A 4 14.34 17.72 -5.84
N PRO A 5 13.26 17.00 -5.48
CA PRO A 5 12.85 15.80 -6.20
C PRO A 5 12.62 16.09 -7.69
N LYS A 6 12.89 15.11 -8.56
CA LYS A 6 12.64 15.22 -10.01
C LYS A 6 11.19 14.94 -10.41
N TYR A 7 10.39 14.49 -9.45
CA TYR A 7 8.97 14.26 -9.63
C TYR A 7 8.15 15.34 -8.92
N SER A 8 6.94 15.54 -9.41
CA SER A 8 6.03 16.59 -8.97
C SER A 8 5.49 16.34 -7.56
N GLU A 9 4.96 17.41 -6.97
CA GLU A 9 4.34 17.35 -5.65
C GLU A 9 3.06 16.49 -5.64
N SER A 10 2.30 16.45 -6.74
CA SER A 10 1.10 15.61 -6.82
C SER A 10 1.42 14.11 -6.72
N TRP A 11 2.59 13.68 -7.20
CA TRP A 11 3.04 12.30 -7.00
C TRP A 11 3.44 12.02 -5.55
N ARG A 12 3.98 13.01 -4.84
CA ARG A 12 4.28 12.88 -3.40
C ARG A 12 3.00 12.74 -2.59
N GLU A 13 1.99 13.55 -2.89
CA GLU A 13 0.67 13.47 -2.24
C GLU A 13 0.00 12.13 -2.50
N ARG A 14 0.06 11.65 -3.75
CA ARG A 14 -0.49 10.34 -4.13
C ARG A 14 0.25 9.19 -3.45
N ALA A 15 1.58 9.27 -3.34
CA ALA A 15 2.35 8.31 -2.57
C ALA A 15 1.98 8.33 -1.08
N ALA A 16 1.76 9.50 -0.48
CA ALA A 16 1.30 9.61 0.91
C ALA A 16 -0.09 8.97 1.12
N ASP A 17 -1.02 9.15 0.17
CA ASP A 17 -2.33 8.47 0.23
C ASP A 17 -2.18 6.95 0.08
N LEU A 18 -1.30 6.48 -0.80
CA LEU A 18 -0.98 5.05 -0.93
C LEU A 18 -0.34 4.50 0.35
N GLN A 19 0.53 5.25 1.01
CA GLN A 19 1.15 4.85 2.28
C GLN A 19 0.08 4.52 3.33
N ILE A 20 -0.90 5.39 3.52
CA ILE A 20 -2.01 5.19 4.47
C ILE A 20 -2.80 3.92 4.13
N LYS A 21 -3.06 3.68 2.84
CA LYS A 21 -3.75 2.46 2.38
C LYS A 21 -2.93 1.20 2.66
N ILE A 22 -1.61 1.25 2.49
CA ILE A 22 -0.72 0.13 2.81
C ILE A 22 -0.71 -0.14 4.32
N GLU A 23 -0.65 0.89 5.15
CA GLU A 23 -0.71 0.75 6.62
C GLU A 23 -2.02 0.07 7.06
N ALA A 24 -3.16 0.49 6.50
CA ALA A 24 -4.43 -0.18 6.72
C ALA A 24 -4.42 -1.65 6.24
N ALA A 25 -3.82 -1.93 5.09
CA ALA A 25 -3.69 -3.29 4.56
C ALA A 25 -2.81 -4.18 5.45
N ILE A 26 -1.72 -3.65 6.02
CA ILE A 26 -0.85 -4.35 6.98
C ILE A 26 -1.64 -4.73 8.24
N LEU A 27 -2.45 -3.81 8.78
CA LEU A 27 -3.31 -4.10 9.94
C LEU A 27 -4.33 -5.21 9.63
N LEU A 28 -4.90 -5.21 8.42
CA LEU A 28 -5.80 -6.28 7.98
C LEU A 28 -5.07 -7.62 7.80
N ALA A 29 -3.84 -7.61 7.29
CA ALA A 29 -3.02 -8.80 7.12
C ALA A 29 -2.71 -9.48 8.46
N ALA A 30 -2.50 -8.69 9.53
CA ALA A 30 -2.27 -9.22 10.88
C ALA A 30 -3.44 -10.06 11.40
N ALA A 31 -4.68 -9.77 10.97
CA ALA A 31 -5.86 -10.55 11.34
C ALA A 31 -6.00 -11.85 10.55
N TYR A 32 -5.45 -11.91 9.33
CA TYR A 32 -5.56 -13.05 8.41
C TYR A 32 -4.23 -13.28 7.67
N PRO A 33 -3.25 -13.92 8.33
CA PRO A 33 -1.86 -14.00 7.87
C PRO A 33 -1.69 -14.70 6.52
N GLY A 34 -0.72 -14.24 5.71
CA GLY A 34 -0.37 -14.80 4.40
C GLY A 34 1.09 -14.52 4.04
N ASP A 35 1.38 -14.23 2.77
CA ASP A 35 2.64 -13.60 2.37
C ASP A 35 2.41 -12.09 2.19
N GLU A 36 2.57 -11.35 3.29
CA GLU A 36 2.52 -9.90 3.36
C GLU A 36 3.90 -9.23 3.25
N SER A 37 4.98 -9.99 3.02
CA SER A 37 6.35 -9.45 2.97
C SER A 37 6.52 -8.33 1.92
N TRP A 38 5.74 -8.41 0.85
CA TRP A 38 5.72 -7.39 -0.19
C TRP A 38 5.06 -6.09 0.28
N LEU A 39 4.06 -6.11 1.18
CA LEU A 39 3.42 -4.89 1.69
C LEU A 39 4.41 -4.02 2.45
N TYR A 40 5.25 -4.63 3.29
CA TYR A 40 6.28 -3.89 4.04
C TYR A 40 7.36 -3.31 3.13
N ARG A 41 7.81 -4.08 2.13
CA ARG A 41 8.73 -3.54 1.11
C ARG A 41 8.09 -2.39 0.34
N THR A 42 6.82 -2.53 0.00
CA THR A 42 6.05 -1.50 -0.71
C THR A 42 5.90 -0.24 0.16
N HIS A 43 5.56 -0.39 1.44
CA HIS A 43 5.44 0.71 2.41
C HIS A 43 6.71 1.55 2.50
N ASN A 44 7.87 0.92 2.73
CA ASN A 44 9.13 1.63 2.90
C ASN A 44 9.47 2.50 1.67
N TRP A 45 9.37 1.92 0.46
CA TRP A 45 9.64 2.67 -0.77
C TRP A 45 8.62 3.80 -0.98
N VAL A 46 7.33 3.56 -0.73
CA VAL A 46 6.30 4.61 -0.89
C VAL A 46 6.52 5.76 0.09
N CYS A 47 6.95 5.51 1.32
CA CYS A 47 7.37 6.54 2.28
C CYS A 47 8.50 7.40 1.71
N GLU A 48 9.55 6.80 1.15
CA GLU A 48 10.65 7.54 0.53
C GLU A 48 10.15 8.45 -0.61
N VAL A 49 9.23 7.96 -1.45
CA VAL A 49 8.63 8.76 -2.51
C VAL A 49 7.82 9.92 -1.94
N ALA A 50 6.94 9.67 -0.96
CA ALA A 50 6.11 10.69 -0.32
C ALA A 50 6.94 11.82 0.34
N GLU A 51 8.02 11.44 1.01
CA GLU A 51 8.92 12.36 1.69
C GLU A 51 9.81 13.18 0.73
N GLY A 52 9.88 12.81 -0.54
CA GLY A 52 10.78 13.46 -1.50
C GLY A 52 12.21 12.90 -1.45
N HIS A 53 12.39 11.68 -0.93
CA HIS A 53 13.67 11.03 -0.69
C HIS A 53 13.97 9.90 -1.70
N ALA A 54 13.14 9.72 -2.72
CA ALA A 54 13.40 8.72 -3.76
C ALA A 54 14.74 8.98 -4.49
N PRO A 55 15.35 7.93 -5.08
CA PRO A 55 16.63 8.06 -5.78
C PRO A 55 16.65 9.16 -6.83
N GLU A 56 17.83 9.74 -7.10
CA GLU A 56 17.97 10.89 -8.01
C GLU A 56 17.58 10.61 -9.47
N TRP A 57 17.46 9.33 -9.85
CA TRP A 57 16.99 8.93 -11.16
C TRP A 57 15.46 8.79 -11.22
N TRP A 58 14.77 8.75 -10.08
CA TRP A 58 13.31 8.60 -9.99
C TRP A 58 12.60 9.88 -10.45
N SER A 59 11.70 9.74 -11.42
CA SER A 59 11.05 10.84 -12.12
C SER A 59 9.52 10.70 -12.16
N ASP A 60 8.84 11.69 -12.73
CA ASP A 60 7.39 11.62 -12.97
C ASP A 60 6.98 10.38 -13.78
N LEU A 61 7.82 9.96 -14.73
CA LEU A 61 7.55 8.78 -15.56
C LEU A 61 7.60 7.48 -14.74
N ASP A 62 8.52 7.40 -13.78
CA ASP A 62 8.62 6.24 -12.87
C ASP A 62 7.43 6.22 -11.92
N CYS A 63 7.03 7.39 -11.39
CA CYS A 63 5.81 7.51 -10.59
C CYS A 63 4.57 7.04 -11.37
N GLU A 64 4.42 7.47 -12.62
CA GLU A 64 3.30 7.09 -13.48
C GLU A 64 3.26 5.59 -13.77
N ALA A 65 4.42 4.96 -14.00
CA ALA A 65 4.51 3.54 -14.27
C ALA A 65 4.25 2.67 -13.03
N VAL A 66 4.69 3.11 -11.85
CA VAL A 66 4.76 2.27 -10.65
C VAL A 66 3.61 2.52 -9.67
N LEU A 67 3.32 3.78 -9.31
CA LEU A 67 2.34 4.08 -8.25
C LEU A 67 0.93 3.54 -8.56
N PRO A 68 0.35 3.73 -9.76
CA PRO A 68 -0.98 3.22 -10.06
C PRO A 68 -1.07 1.68 -10.00
N ARG A 69 0.02 0.99 -10.35
CA ARG A 69 0.09 -0.47 -10.30
C ARG A 69 0.05 -0.96 -8.85
N GLU A 70 0.83 -0.34 -7.97
CA GLU A 70 0.90 -0.73 -6.56
C GLU A 70 -0.38 -0.33 -5.83
N GLU A 71 -1.00 0.81 -6.14
CA GLU A 71 -2.35 1.15 -5.68
C GLU A 71 -3.36 0.05 -5.99
N LYS A 72 -3.40 -0.40 -7.26
CA LYS A 72 -4.31 -1.49 -7.67
C LYS A 72 -4.01 -2.77 -6.91
N ARG A 73 -2.73 -3.11 -6.71
CA ARG A 73 -2.32 -4.32 -6.00
C ARG A 73 -2.74 -4.28 -4.53
N VAL A 74 -2.54 -3.16 -3.84
CA VAL A 74 -2.95 -2.94 -2.44
C VAL A 74 -4.47 -2.97 -2.31
N HIS A 75 -5.19 -2.36 -3.25
CA HIS A 75 -6.65 -2.39 -3.29
C HIS A 75 -7.19 -3.82 -3.39
N LEU A 76 -6.73 -4.60 -4.38
CA LEU A 76 -7.14 -6.00 -4.55
C LEU A 76 -6.80 -6.87 -3.34
N PHE A 77 -5.62 -6.65 -2.74
CA PHE A 77 -5.24 -7.35 -1.51
C PHE A 77 -6.23 -7.03 -0.37
N THR A 78 -6.55 -5.76 -0.17
CA THR A 78 -7.45 -5.29 0.88
C THR A 78 -8.85 -5.91 0.70
N GLU A 79 -9.39 -5.88 -0.53
CA GLU A 79 -10.68 -6.51 -0.84
C GLU A 79 -10.67 -8.01 -0.52
N ALA A 80 -9.62 -8.72 -0.92
CA ALA A 80 -9.47 -10.15 -0.64
C ALA A 80 -9.44 -10.43 0.87
N GLN A 81 -8.71 -9.63 1.66
CA GLN A 81 -8.64 -9.78 3.11
C GLN A 81 -9.98 -9.50 3.78
N MET A 82 -10.71 -8.46 3.35
CA MET A 82 -12.04 -8.17 3.86
C MET A 82 -13.02 -9.31 3.59
N MET A 83 -12.96 -9.93 2.40
CA MET A 83 -13.79 -11.08 2.06
C MET A 83 -13.46 -12.33 2.89
N ARG A 84 -12.18 -12.57 3.18
CA ARG A 84 -11.75 -13.62 4.13
C ARG A 84 -12.33 -13.36 5.52
N GLY A 85 -12.23 -12.13 6.02
CA GLY A 85 -12.79 -11.78 7.33
C GLY A 85 -14.30 -11.92 7.42
N ARG A 86 -15.04 -11.53 6.38
CA ARG A 86 -16.50 -11.76 6.29
C ARG A 86 -16.85 -13.25 6.31
N SER A 87 -16.10 -14.06 5.57
CA SER A 87 -16.30 -15.51 5.52
C SER A 87 -16.05 -16.15 6.88
N HIS A 88 -14.96 -15.80 7.56
CA HIS A 88 -14.67 -16.26 8.92
C HIS A 88 -15.77 -15.87 9.92
N LYS A 89 -16.30 -14.64 9.82
CA LYS A 89 -17.39 -14.18 10.68
C LYS A 89 -18.70 -14.95 10.44
N LEU A 90 -19.04 -15.24 9.18
CA LEU A 90 -20.22 -16.03 8.83
C LEU A 90 -20.11 -17.47 9.34
N VAL A 91 -18.93 -18.10 9.21
CA VAL A 91 -18.68 -19.42 9.79
C VAL A 91 -18.82 -19.37 11.30
N ALA A 92 -18.18 -18.41 12.00
CA ALA A 92 -18.28 -18.31 13.45
C ALA A 92 -19.74 -18.18 13.95
N LEU A 93 -20.59 -17.45 13.22
CA LEU A 93 -22.02 -17.29 13.55
C LEU A 93 -22.84 -18.56 13.30
N SER A 94 -22.42 -19.45 12.40
CA SER A 94 -23.13 -20.71 12.14
C SER A 94 -22.71 -21.86 13.07
N VAL A 95 -21.63 -21.72 13.84
CA VAL A 95 -21.18 -22.73 14.82
C VAL A 95 -21.58 -22.42 16.26
N THR A 96 -22.14 -21.24 16.54
CA THR A 96 -22.76 -20.94 17.83
C THR A 96 -24.18 -21.54 17.90
N PRO A 97 -24.46 -22.47 18.86
CA PRO A 97 -25.76 -23.13 19.00
C PRO A 97 -26.87 -22.21 19.50
#